data_AF-A0A535KZX1-F1
#
_entry.id   AF-A0A535KZX1-F1
#
_cell.length_a   1.000
_cell.length_b   1.000
_cell.length_c   1.000
_cell.angle_alpha   90.00
_cell.angle_beta   90.00
_cell.angle_gamma   90.00
#
_symmetry.space_group_name_H-M   'P 1'
#
loop_
_entity.id
_entity.type
_entity.pdbx_description
1 polymer ?
#
loop_
_entity_poly.entity_id
_entity_poly.type
_entity_poly.pdbx_seq_one_letter_code
_entity_poly.pdbx_strand_id
1 'polypeptide(L)'
;METIGTFFLLLVIMGTAVDGRAPSGWAGFIIGLMVAGEIFAFGPITNVALNPARAFGPALVQVLLGGTYDLSHLIVYFVGPLLGGVLGVFTYDFISRGRAIAGSPELGGISESAVEHHV
;
A
#
# COMPACT_ATOMS: atom_id res chain seq x y z
N MET A 1 2.63 -14.28 4.60
CA MET A 1 2.19 -13.10 5.38
C MET A 1 2.75 -11.81 4.82
N GLU A 2 4.06 -11.69 4.59
CA GLU A 2 4.68 -10.47 4.02
C GLU A 2 3.97 -9.93 2.77
N THR A 3 3.61 -10.78 1.80
CA THR A 3 2.83 -10.36 0.62
C THR A 3 1.47 -9.77 0.97
N ILE A 4 0.75 -10.39 1.92
CA ILE A 4 -0.60 -9.96 2.32
C ILE A 4 -0.52 -8.65 3.11
N GLY A 5 0.43 -8.54 4.04
CA GLY A 5 0.65 -7.30 4.79
C GLY A 5 1.05 -6.17 3.85
N THR A 6 2.10 -6.35 3.05
CA THR A 6 2.53 -5.30 2.12
C THR A 6 1.44 -4.93 1.10
N PHE A 7 0.59 -5.88 0.69
CA PHE A 7 -0.60 -5.58 -0.10
C PHE A 7 -1.53 -4.57 0.60
N PHE A 8 -1.92 -4.83 1.85
CA PHE A 8 -2.81 -3.92 2.59
C PHE A 8 -2.13 -2.59 2.90
N LEU A 9 -0.86 -2.62 3.31
CA LEU A 9 -0.07 -1.41 3.54
C LEU A 9 -0.04 -0.51 2.30
N LEU A 10 0.25 -1.05 1.11
CA LEU A 10 0.30 -0.24 -0.12
C LEU A 10 -1.09 0.21 -0.57
N LEU A 11 -2.12 -0.61 -0.37
CA LEU A 11 -3.50 -0.21 -0.63
C LEU A 11 -3.93 0.98 0.24
N VAL A 12 -3.55 0.98 1.52
CA VAL A 12 -3.76 2.11 2.45
C VAL A 12 -2.94 3.33 2.06
N ILE A 13 -1.67 3.16 1.72
CA ILE A 13 -0.80 4.26 1.25
C ILE A 13 -1.42 4.92 0.01
N MET A 14 -1.84 4.12 -0.97
CA MET A 14 -2.49 4.66 -2.18
C MET A 14 -3.75 5.44 -1.84
N GLY A 15 -4.60 4.91 -0.96
CA GLY A 15 -5.86 5.54 -0.59
C GLY A 15 -5.77 6.73 0.36
N THR A 16 -4.64 6.96 1.02
CA THR A 16 -4.52 8.00 2.05
C THR A 16 -3.44 9.04 1.75
N ALA A 17 -2.35 8.64 1.09
CA ALA A 17 -1.20 9.50 0.81
C ALA A 17 -1.08 9.88 -0.67
N VAL A 18 -1.54 9.01 -1.58
CA VAL A 18 -1.38 9.21 -3.03
C VAL A 18 -2.64 9.77 -3.69
N ASP A 19 -3.80 9.23 -3.34
CA ASP A 19 -5.08 9.73 -3.88
C ASP A 19 -5.37 11.14 -3.35
N GLY A 20 -5.38 12.13 -4.24
CA GLY A 20 -5.68 13.52 -3.92
C GLY A 20 -7.10 13.78 -3.40
N ARG A 21 -7.99 12.79 -3.47
CA ARG A 21 -9.33 12.84 -2.85
C ARG A 21 -9.29 12.56 -1.34
N ALA A 22 -8.19 12.02 -0.83
CA ALA A 22 -8.04 11.72 0.58
C ALA A 22 -7.91 13.01 1.42
N PRO A 23 -8.48 13.06 2.63
CA PRO A 23 -8.29 14.20 3.53
C PRO A 23 -6.81 14.40 3.90
N SER A 24 -6.30 15.61 3.69
CA SER A 24 -4.91 15.96 3.98
C SER A 24 -4.58 15.88 5.47
N GLY A 25 -3.34 15.50 5.79
CA GLY A 25 -2.80 15.51 7.15
C GLY A 25 -2.97 14.20 7.95
N TRP A 26 -3.77 13.26 7.46
CA TRP A 26 -4.05 11.99 8.16
C TRP A 26 -3.21 10.79 7.71
N ALA A 27 -2.57 10.89 6.53
CA ALA A 27 -1.86 9.78 5.90
C ALA A 27 -0.89 9.06 6.85
N GLY A 28 0.01 9.81 7.51
CA GLY A 28 1.00 9.22 8.41
C GLY A 28 0.39 8.45 9.59
N PHE A 29 -0.69 8.98 10.18
CA PHE A 29 -1.38 8.33 11.28
C PHE A 29 -2.08 7.04 10.83
N ILE A 30 -2.80 7.07 9.70
CA ILE A 30 -3.52 5.90 9.20
C ILE A 30 -2.54 4.80 8.75
N ILE A 31 -1.46 5.17 8.06
CA ILE A 31 -0.41 4.22 7.67
C ILE A 31 0.24 3.60 8.91
N GLY A 32 0.52 4.40 9.95
CA GLY A 32 1.06 3.90 11.21
C GLY A 32 0.12 2.91 11.92
N LEU A 33 -1.18 3.19 11.95
CA LEU A 33 -2.19 2.27 12.49
C LEU A 33 -2.30 0.98 11.68
N MET A 34 -2.18 1.05 10.35
CA MET A 34 -2.16 -0.13 9.50
C MET A 34 -0.99 -1.05 9.88
N VAL A 35 0.22 -0.50 9.96
CA VAL A 35 1.42 -1.25 10.37
C VAL A 35 1.27 -1.82 11.79
N ALA A 36 0.73 -1.04 12.73
CA ALA A 36 0.49 -1.52 14.10
C ALA A 36 -0.50 -2.70 14.13
N GLY A 37 -1.59 -2.61 13.36
CA GLY A 37 -2.56 -3.69 13.20
C GLY A 37 -1.93 -4.96 12.61
N GLU A 38 -1.07 -4.81 11.61
CA GLU A 38 -0.35 -5.94 11.01
C GLU A 38 0.60 -6.61 11.99
N ILE A 39 1.32 -5.82 12.80
CA ILE A 39 2.19 -6.34 13.86
C ILE A 39 1.37 -7.20 14.84
N PHE A 40 0.18 -6.74 15.26
CA PHE A 40 -0.67 -7.53 16.15
C PHE A 40 -1.23 -8.79 15.48
N ALA A 41 -1.61 -8.71 14.20
CA ALA A 41 -2.20 -9.83 13.48
C ALA A 41 -1.17 -10.89 13.06
N PHE A 42 0.00 -10.46 12.58
CA PHE A 42 0.95 -11.29 11.85
C PHE A 42 2.36 -11.30 12.44
N GLY A 43 2.64 -10.45 13.44
CA GLY A 43 3.94 -10.33 14.11
C GLY A 43 4.55 -11.68 14.53
N PRO A 44 3.80 -12.55 15.24
CA PRO A 44 4.32 -13.85 15.68
C PRO A 44 4.70 -14.83 14.56
N ILE A 45 4.33 -14.55 13.29
CA ILE A 45 4.53 -15.47 12.17
C ILE A 45 5.79 -15.11 11.38
N THR A 46 5.92 -13.85 10.94
CA THR A 46 7.05 -13.39 10.09
C THR A 46 7.76 -12.16 10.62
N ASN A 47 7.42 -11.68 11.82
CA ASN A 47 7.87 -10.39 12.38
C ASN A 47 7.43 -9.14 11.61
N VAL A 48 6.62 -9.28 10.56
CA VAL A 48 6.00 -8.17 9.82
C VAL A 48 7.06 -7.17 9.37
N ALA A 49 7.95 -7.63 8.48
CA ALA A 49 9.00 -6.76 7.97
C ALA A 49 8.40 -5.71 7.02
N LEU A 50 7.56 -6.16 6.08
CA LEU A 50 6.84 -5.39 5.05
C LEU A 50 7.71 -4.53 4.14
N ASN A 51 9.00 -4.45 4.42
CA ASN A 51 9.98 -3.56 3.85
C ASN A 51 11.35 -4.25 3.88
N PRO A 52 11.95 -4.51 2.71
CA PRO A 52 13.25 -5.18 2.61
C PRO A 52 14.37 -4.46 3.37
N ALA A 53 14.39 -3.11 3.38
CA ALA A 53 15.41 -2.33 4.09
C ALA A 53 15.27 -2.48 5.62
N ARG A 54 14.04 -2.53 6.14
CA ARG A 54 13.75 -2.75 7.57
C ARG A 54 14.12 -4.16 8.03
N ALA A 55 14.10 -5.16 7.15
CA ALA A 55 14.59 -6.50 7.45
C ALA A 55 16.12 -6.60 7.32
N PHE A 56 16.68 -6.04 6.24
CA PHE A 56 18.09 -6.18 5.89
C PHE A 56 19.01 -5.42 6.85
N GLY A 57 18.66 -4.18 7.23
CA GLY A 57 19.53 -3.33 8.06
C GLY A 57 19.94 -4.00 9.39
N PRO A 58 18.97 -4.43 10.23
CA PRO A 58 19.28 -5.14 11.47
C PRO A 58 20.04 -6.46 11.26
N ALA A 59 19.69 -7.22 10.22
CA ALA A 59 20.39 -8.47 9.88
C ALA A 59 21.86 -8.22 9.54
N LEU A 60 22.15 -7.18 8.75
CA LEU A 60 23.51 -6.79 8.40
C LEU A 60 24.29 -6.35 9.64
N VAL A 61 23.72 -5.49 10.49
CA VAL A 61 24.37 -5.05 11.72
C VAL A 61 24.68 -6.23 12.65
N GLN A 62 23.75 -7.18 12.79
CA GLN A 62 23.96 -8.37 13.60
C GLN A 62 25.15 -9.22 13.10
N VAL A 63 25.26 -9.43 11.79
CA VAL A 63 26.39 -10.15 11.19
C VAL A 63 27.71 -9.40 11.39
N LEU A 64 27.72 -8.08 11.19
CA LEU A 64 28.92 -7.25 11.33
C LEU A 64 29.44 -7.20 12.78
N LEU A 65 28.55 -7.29 13.77
CA LEU A 65 28.90 -7.31 15.19
C LEU A 65 29.28 -8.72 15.70
N GLY A 66 29.46 -9.69 14.80
CA GLY A 66 29.87 -11.05 15.15
C GLY A 66 28.73 -11.95 15.64
N GLY A 67 27.47 -11.52 15.48
CA GLY A 67 26.30 -12.36 15.73
C GLY A 67 26.02 -13.31 14.58
N THR A 68 25.25 -14.36 14.84
CA THR A 68 24.77 -15.31 13.82
C THR A 68 23.38 -14.90 13.33
N TYR A 69 23.20 -14.80 12.02
CA TYR A 69 21.91 -14.59 11.38
C TYR A 69 21.77 -15.55 10.18
N ASP A 70 20.61 -16.18 10.04
CA ASP A 70 20.33 -17.02 8.87
C ASP A 70 19.87 -16.15 7.69
N LEU A 71 20.82 -15.86 6.79
CA LEU A 71 20.59 -15.03 5.62
C LEU A 71 19.59 -15.66 4.63
N SER A 72 19.32 -16.97 4.71
CA SER A 72 18.36 -17.63 3.83
C SER A 72 16.95 -17.08 4.02
N HIS A 73 16.62 -16.59 5.22
CA HIS A 73 15.33 -15.99 5.52
C HIS A 73 15.11 -14.64 4.84
N LEU A 74 16.17 -13.93 4.42
CA LEU A 74 16.02 -12.62 3.80
C LEU A 74 15.17 -12.65 2.54
N ILE A 75 15.21 -13.75 1.77
CA ILE A 75 14.49 -13.84 0.49
C ILE A 75 12.99 -13.57 0.65
N VAL A 76 12.38 -13.99 1.76
CA VAL A 76 10.94 -13.80 2.00
C VAL A 76 10.60 -12.32 2.23
N TYR A 77 11.53 -11.55 2.81
CA TYR A 77 11.40 -10.12 3.07
C TYR A 77 11.71 -9.25 1.85
N PHE A 78 12.22 -9.84 0.76
CA PHE A 78 12.33 -9.17 -0.53
C PHE A 78 11.16 -9.54 -1.43
N VAL A 79 10.97 -10.84 -1.71
CA VAL A 79 9.96 -11.32 -2.66
C VAL A 79 8.56 -11.02 -2.15
N GLY A 80 8.30 -11.25 -0.86
CA GLY A 80 6.99 -11.04 -0.26
C GLY A 80 6.51 -9.59 -0.42
N PRO A 81 7.26 -8.60 0.10
CA PRO A 81 6.89 -7.19 -0.02
C PRO A 81 6.82 -6.67 -1.45
N LEU A 82 7.71 -7.09 -2.34
CA LEU A 82 7.66 -6.65 -3.74
C LEU A 82 6.38 -7.12 -4.43
N LEU A 83 6.02 -8.40 -4.27
CA LEU A 83 4.78 -8.94 -4.83
C LEU A 83 3.55 -8.26 -4.21
N GLY A 84 3.53 -8.11 -2.88
CA GLY A 84 2.42 -7.49 -2.17
C GLY A 84 2.21 -6.04 -2.59
N GLY A 85 3.30 -5.27 -2.69
CA GLY A 85 3.23 -3.86 -3.05
C GLY A 85 2.75 -3.63 -4.48
N VAL A 86 3.24 -4.42 -5.44
CA VAL A 86 2.74 -4.40 -6.82
C VAL A 86 1.23 -4.69 -6.83
N LEU A 87 0.81 -5.80 -6.21
CA LEU A 87 -0.62 -6.15 -6.17
C LEU A 87 -1.47 -5.06 -5.51
N GLY A 88 -1.02 -4.48 -4.39
CA GLY A 88 -1.76 -3.44 -3.66
C GLY A 88 -1.99 -2.19 -4.49
N VAL A 89 -0.94 -1.71 -5.17
CA VAL A 89 -1.04 -0.54 -6.06
C VAL A 89 -1.97 -0.81 -7.24
N PHE A 90 -1.78 -1.93 -7.95
CA PHE A 90 -2.61 -2.26 -9.11
C PHE A 90 -4.08 -2.48 -8.73
N THR A 91 -4.34 -3.11 -7.59
CA THR A 91 -5.71 -3.27 -7.07
C THR A 91 -6.33 -1.92 -6.73
N TYR A 92 -5.61 -1.03 -6.07
CA TYR A 92 -6.11 0.30 -5.77
C TYR A 92 -6.44 1.09 -7.05
N ASP A 93 -5.53 1.09 -8.03
CA ASP A 93 -5.73 1.73 -9.33
C ASP A 93 -6.96 1.17 -10.05
N PHE A 94 -7.12 -0.15 -10.07
CA PHE A 94 -8.28 -0.80 -10.70
C PHE A 94 -9.61 -0.34 -10.08
N ILE A 95 -9.68 -0.30 -8.74
CA ILE A 95 -10.88 0.11 -8.01
C ILE A 95 -11.15 1.62 -8.16
N SER A 96 -10.10 2.43 -8.18
CA SER A 96 -10.20 3.89 -8.20
C SER A 96 -10.51 4.46 -9.58
N ARG A 97 -10.08 3.81 -10.68
CA ARG A 97 -10.38 4.18 -12.07
C ARG A 97 -11.89 4.27 -12.36
N GLY A 98 -12.69 3.37 -11.81
CA GLY A 98 -14.16 3.40 -11.95
C GLY A 98 -14.79 4.68 -11.39
N ARG A 99 -14.11 5.35 -10.45
CA ARG A 99 -14.59 6.59 -9.81
C ARG A 99 -14.11 7.86 -10.53
N ALA A 100 -13.04 7.78 -11.33
CA ALA A 100 -12.55 8.91 -12.13
C ALA A 100 -13.49 9.22 -13.32
N ILE A 101 -14.11 8.19 -13.90
CA ILE A 101 -15.11 8.32 -14.97
C ILE A 101 -16.42 8.89 -14.44
N ALA A 102 -16.83 8.53 -13.23
CA ALA A 102 -18.06 9.05 -12.61
C ALA A 102 -17.95 10.50 -12.11
N GLY A 103 -16.72 11.00 -11.91
CA GLY A 103 -16.44 12.35 -11.42
C GLY A 103 -16.06 13.36 -12.50
N SER A 104 -16.09 12.99 -13.78
CA SER A 104 -15.71 13.89 -14.89
C SER A 104 -16.77 15.00 -15.03
N PRO A 105 -16.45 16.28 -14.73
CA PRO A 105 -17.41 17.39 -14.86
C PRO A 105 -17.88 17.57 -16.31
N GLU A 106 -17.09 17.11 -17.27
CA GLU A 106 -17.38 17.18 -18.69
C GLU A 106 -18.62 16.38 -19.08
N LEU A 107 -18.89 15.22 -18.46
CA LEU A 107 -20.06 14.39 -18.81
C LEU A 107 -21.38 14.94 -18.23
N GLY A 108 -21.33 15.67 -17.12
CA GLY A 108 -22.50 16.35 -16.55
C GLY A 108 -22.98 17.49 -17.45
N GLY A 109 -22.04 18.31 -17.95
CA GLY A 109 -22.37 19.43 -18.84
C GLY A 109 -22.81 19.00 -20.25
N ILE A 110 -22.31 17.87 -20.77
CA ILE A 110 -22.74 17.34 -22.08
C ILE A 110 -24.17 16.79 -21.99
N SER A 111 -24.58 16.23 -20.84
CA SER A 111 -25.95 15.73 -20.64
C SER A 111 -26.98 16.85 -20.55
N GLU A 112 -26.67 17.97 -19.88
CA GLU A 112 -27.58 19.12 -19.79
C GLU A 112 -27.68 19.88 -21.11
N SER A 113 -26.55 20.10 -21.80
CA SER A 113 -26.53 20.80 -23.10
C SER A 113 -27.18 20.00 -24.24
N ALA A 114 -27.12 18.67 -24.21
CA ALA A 114 -27.81 17.81 -25.18
C ALA A 114 -29.34 17.83 -24.99
N VAL A 115 -29.82 18.05 -23.75
CA VAL A 115 -31.25 18.16 -23.44
C VAL A 115 -31.80 19.53 -23.79
N GLU A 116 -31.07 20.62 -23.55
CA GLU A 116 -31.52 21.98 -23.93
C GLU A 116 -31.62 22.20 -25.44
N HIS A 117 -30.82 21.49 -26.24
CA HIS A 117 -30.79 21.71 -27.69
C HIS A 117 -31.89 20.95 -28.47
N HIS A 118 -32.76 20.22 -27.78
CA HIS A 118 -33.86 19.41 -28.34
C HIS A 118 -35.27 19.80 -27.82
N VAL A 119 -35.42 20.96 -27.16
CA VAL A 119 -36.72 21.51 -26.70
C VAL A 119 -37.06 22.79 -27.47
#